data_AF-W2QPY4-F1
#
_entry.id   AF-W2QPY4-F1
#
_cell.length_a   1.000
_cell.length_b   1.000
_cell.length_c   1.000
_cell.angle_alpha   90.00
_cell.angle_beta   90.00
_cell.angle_gamma   90.00
#
_symmetry.space_group_name_H-M   'P 1'
#
loop_
_entity.id
_entity.type
_entity.pdbx_description
1 polymer ?
#
loop_
_entity_poly.entity_id
_entity_poly.type
_entity_poly.pdbx_seq_one_letter_code
_entity_poly.pdbx_strand_id
1 'polypeptide(L)'
;MQELGYKFRVSKRKGKKYDALLSDGRIVSFGAIKSNGEPYQQYQDRTSLKAFRNQQYSRLIAGFDGFDFVGELTRIEKMIGSQQERIQEAQNQLNLINREFLPGDIESVYRDRALTAMNDSTDKIDRLETLKSELKRLQLL
;
A
#
# COMPACT_ATOMS: atom_id res chain seq x y z
N MET A 1 31.15 -16.21 -30.51
CA MET A 1 29.93 -15.73 -31.21
C MET A 1 29.67 -14.31 -30.75
N GLN A 2 29.59 -13.34 -31.66
CA GLN A 2 29.22 -11.95 -31.32
C GLN A 2 27.79 -11.93 -30.79
N GLU A 3 27.58 -11.43 -29.57
CA GLU A 3 26.24 -11.13 -29.07
C GLU A 3 25.64 -10.01 -29.92
N LEU A 4 24.68 -10.35 -30.76
CA LEU A 4 23.85 -9.35 -31.43
C LEU A 4 23.05 -8.61 -30.35
N GLY A 5 23.46 -7.39 -30.00
CA GLY A 5 22.76 -6.56 -29.03
C GLY A 5 21.39 -6.16 -29.58
N TYR A 6 20.32 -6.49 -28.87
CA TYR A 6 18.96 -6.08 -29.22
C TYR A 6 18.57 -4.81 -28.45
N LYS A 7 17.84 -3.91 -29.10
CA LYS A 7 17.20 -2.73 -28.50
C LYS A 7 15.69 -2.86 -28.63
N PHE A 8 14.94 -2.43 -27.60
CA PHE A 8 13.48 -2.50 -27.60
C PHE A 8 12.88 -1.08 -27.64
N ARG A 9 11.90 -0.84 -28.51
CA ARG A 9 11.21 0.45 -28.65
C ARG A 9 9.70 0.25 -28.51
N VAL A 10 9.00 1.21 -27.92
CA VAL A 10 7.53 1.17 -27.80
C VAL A 10 6.90 0.91 -29.17
N SER A 11 6.04 -0.11 -29.24
CA SER A 11 5.39 -0.49 -30.48
C SER A 11 4.27 0.50 -30.80
N LYS A 12 4.16 0.90 -32.06
CA LYS A 12 3.02 1.71 -32.55
C LYS A 12 1.79 0.85 -32.86
N ARG A 13 1.89 -0.48 -32.73
CA ARG A 13 0.82 -1.42 -33.09
C ARG A 13 -0.11 -1.67 -31.89
N LYS A 14 -1.42 -1.59 -32.12
CA LYS A 14 -2.44 -1.86 -31.10
C LYS A 14 -2.25 -3.28 -30.54
N GLY A 15 -2.19 -3.40 -29.21
CA GLY A 15 -2.03 -4.68 -28.52
C GLY A 15 -0.60 -5.22 -28.44
N LYS A 16 0.42 -4.42 -28.79
CA LYS A 16 1.84 -4.76 -28.63
C LYS A 16 2.53 -3.69 -27.79
N LYS A 17 3.44 -4.10 -26.91
CA LYS A 17 4.12 -3.19 -25.98
C LYS A 17 5.43 -2.68 -26.56
N TYR A 18 6.28 -3.57 -27.07
CA TYR A 18 7.57 -3.19 -27.66
C TYR A 18 7.91 -3.99 -28.92
N ASP A 19 8.55 -3.32 -29.88
CA ASP A 19 9.22 -3.90 -31.05
C ASP A 19 10.70 -4.16 -30.70
N ALA A 20 11.30 -5.19 -31.31
CA ALA A 20 12.72 -5.49 -31.20
C ALA A 20 13.49 -5.00 -32.42
N LEU A 21 14.64 -4.39 -32.17
CA LEU A 21 15.58 -3.88 -33.15
C LEU A 21 16.98 -4.43 -32.88
N LEU A 22 17.80 -4.56 -33.91
CA LEU A 22 19.24 -4.74 -33.76
C LEU A 22 19.89 -3.43 -33.30
N SER A 23 21.12 -3.53 -32.78
CA SER A 23 21.88 -2.37 -32.31
C SER A 23 22.10 -1.29 -33.39
N ASP A 24 22.10 -1.70 -34.66
CA ASP A 24 22.18 -0.85 -35.86
C ASP A 24 20.84 -0.21 -36.27
N GLY A 25 19.77 -0.45 -35.51
CA GLY A 25 18.45 0.16 -35.73
C GLY A 25 17.52 -0.61 -36.68
N ARG A 26 17.94 -1.75 -37.24
CA ARG A 26 17.04 -2.58 -38.07
C ARG A 26 15.99 -3.28 -37.22
N ILE A 27 14.73 -3.19 -37.60
CA ILE A 27 13.63 -3.89 -36.92
C ILE A 27 13.71 -5.38 -37.24
N VAL A 28 13.66 -6.21 -36.20
CA VAL A 28 13.72 -7.68 -36.30
C VAL A 28 12.46 -8.36 -35.80
N SER A 29 11.63 -7.68 -35.00
CA SER A 29 10.30 -8.19 -34.66
C SER A 29 9.36 -7.07 -34.26
N PHE A 30 8.18 -7.07 -34.88
CA PHE A 30 7.08 -6.22 -34.48
C PHE A 30 6.32 -6.88 -33.33
N GLY A 31 6.29 -6.23 -32.16
CA GLY A 31 5.61 -6.74 -30.99
C GLY A 31 6.33 -7.88 -30.28
N ALA A 32 7.66 -7.82 -30.21
CA ALA A 32 8.51 -8.72 -29.43
C ALA A 32 8.10 -8.85 -27.94
N ILE A 33 7.39 -7.84 -27.42
CA ILE A 33 6.72 -7.87 -26.12
C ILE A 33 5.21 -7.69 -26.33
N LYS A 34 4.43 -8.64 -25.84
CA LYS A 34 2.96 -8.66 -25.87
C LYS A 34 2.37 -7.53 -25.01
N SER A 35 1.09 -7.20 -25.19
CA SER A 35 0.40 -6.18 -24.39
C SER A 35 0.45 -6.44 -22.88
N ASN A 36 0.38 -7.70 -22.47
CA ASN A 36 0.50 -8.12 -21.06
C ASN A 36 1.92 -7.97 -20.48
N GLY A 37 2.90 -7.51 -21.27
CA GLY A 37 4.27 -7.30 -20.83
C GLY A 37 5.17 -8.52 -20.92
N GLU A 38 4.65 -9.67 -21.36
CA GLU A 38 5.46 -10.87 -21.57
C GLU A 38 6.22 -10.81 -22.91
N PRO A 39 7.54 -11.08 -22.91
CA PRO A 39 8.30 -11.25 -24.12
C PRO A 39 7.98 -12.60 -24.78
N TYR A 40 8.11 -12.67 -26.10
CA TYR A 40 8.17 -13.98 -26.77
C TYR A 40 9.46 -14.72 -26.38
N GLN A 41 9.42 -16.05 -26.38
CA GLN A 41 10.47 -16.93 -25.83
C GLN A 41 11.89 -16.58 -26.33
N GLN A 42 12.05 -16.29 -27.61
CA GLN A 42 13.32 -15.88 -28.22
C GLN A 42 13.90 -14.53 -27.74
N TYR A 43 13.13 -13.76 -26.95
CA TYR A 43 13.51 -12.45 -26.38
C TYR A 43 13.46 -12.44 -24.84
N GLN A 44 13.17 -13.58 -24.21
CA GLN A 44 12.94 -13.66 -22.77
C GLN A 44 14.15 -13.21 -21.95
N ASP A 45 15.35 -13.63 -22.34
CA ASP A 45 16.59 -13.27 -21.62
C ASP A 45 17.20 -11.94 -22.10
N ARG A 46 16.81 -11.48 -23.29
CA ARG A 46 17.39 -10.30 -23.95
C ARG A 46 16.71 -9.00 -23.58
N THR A 47 15.51 -9.06 -23.02
CA THR A 47 14.69 -7.89 -22.68
C THR A 47 15.09 -7.20 -21.38
N SER A 48 16.09 -7.70 -20.66
CA SER A 48 16.49 -7.15 -19.35
C SER A 48 15.31 -6.97 -18.38
N LEU A 49 14.18 -7.67 -18.61
CA LEU A 49 12.94 -7.52 -17.84
C LEU A 49 13.16 -7.96 -16.39
N LYS A 50 14.03 -8.95 -16.19
CA LYS A 50 14.51 -9.40 -14.88
C LYS A 50 15.36 -8.31 -14.18
N ALA A 51 16.23 -7.63 -14.92
CA ALA A 51 17.07 -6.55 -14.39
C ALA A 51 16.27 -5.27 -14.10
N PHE A 52 15.30 -4.91 -14.96
CA PHE A 52 14.39 -3.78 -14.71
C PHE A 52 13.49 -4.04 -13.50
N ARG A 53 12.95 -5.26 -13.37
CA ARG A 53 12.21 -5.69 -12.18
C ARG A 53 13.07 -5.55 -10.93
N ASN A 54 14.29 -6.09 -10.95
CA ASN A 54 15.23 -5.97 -9.83
C ASN A 54 15.61 -4.50 -9.54
N GLN A 55 15.78 -3.66 -10.55
CA GLN A 55 16.09 -2.24 -10.37
C GLN A 55 14.92 -1.46 -9.74
N GLN A 56 13.66 -1.77 -10.10
CA GLN A 56 12.49 -1.18 -9.44
C GLN A 56 12.33 -1.67 -8.00
N TYR A 57 12.58 -2.96 -7.73
CA TYR A 57 12.64 -3.48 -6.35
C TYR A 57 13.77 -2.83 -5.55
N SER A 58 14.97 -2.68 -6.12
CA SER A 58 16.08 -1.99 -5.47
C SER A 58 15.80 -0.51 -5.24
N ARG A 59 15.04 0.17 -6.10
CA ARG A 59 14.58 1.56 -5.87
C ARG A 59 13.51 1.65 -4.79
N LEU A 60 12.62 0.66 -4.70
CA LEU A 60 11.66 0.54 -3.61
C LEU A 60 12.41 0.35 -2.29
N ILE A 61 13.33 -0.62 -2.23
CA ILE A 61 14.17 -0.94 -1.07
C ILE A 61 15.06 0.25 -0.69
N ALA A 62 15.64 0.97 -1.66
CA ALA A 62 16.40 2.19 -1.39
C ALA A 62 15.54 3.35 -0.84
N GLY A 63 14.24 3.36 -1.11
CA GLY A 63 13.29 4.28 -0.46
C GLY A 63 12.92 3.88 0.96
N PHE A 64 13.19 2.63 1.35
CA PHE A 64 13.01 2.08 2.70
C PHE A 64 14.33 1.96 3.48
N ASP A 65 15.47 2.26 2.86
CA ASP A 65 16.77 2.18 3.51
C ASP A 65 16.83 3.25 4.62
N GLY A 66 16.88 2.81 5.88
CA GLY A 66 16.78 3.68 7.06
C GLY A 66 15.35 3.97 7.56
N PHE A 67 14.30 3.37 6.98
CA PHE A 67 12.94 3.49 7.53
C PHE A 67 12.76 2.58 8.76
N ASP A 68 12.44 3.19 9.91
CA ASP A 68 12.23 2.46 11.17
C ASP A 68 10.83 1.84 11.25
N PHE A 69 10.66 0.70 10.56
CA PHE A 69 9.41 -0.06 10.60
C PHE A 69 8.99 -0.46 12.01
N VAL A 70 9.95 -0.82 12.88
CA VAL A 70 9.67 -1.27 14.24
C VAL A 70 9.16 -0.10 15.08
N GLY A 71 9.81 1.07 14.98
CA GLY A 71 9.38 2.29 15.64
C GLY A 71 7.99 2.76 15.20
N GLU A 72 7.71 2.77 13.90
CA GLU A 72 6.39 3.19 13.39
C GLU A 72 5.28 2.18 13.77
N LEU A 73 5.54 0.87 13.72
CA LEU A 73 4.58 -0.13 14.22
C LEU A 73 4.31 0.06 15.72
N THR A 74 5.34 0.28 16.52
CA THR A 74 5.22 0.52 17.96
C THR A 74 4.39 1.78 18.24
N ARG A 75 4.60 2.84 17.45
CA ARG A 75 3.83 4.09 17.54
C ARG A 75 2.36 3.88 17.24
N ILE A 76 2.04 3.15 16.18
CA ILE A 76 0.65 2.85 15.79
C ILE A 76 -0.05 2.03 16.86
N GLU A 77 0.62 1.05 17.46
CA GLU A 77 0.08 0.25 18.56
C GLU A 77 -0.26 1.10 19.79
N LYS A 78 0.61 2.05 20.15
CA LYS A 78 0.32 3.02 21.22
C LYS A 78 -0.89 3.91 20.89
N MET A 79 -1.01 4.35 19.63
CA MET A 79 -2.15 5.17 19.21
C MET A 79 -3.48 4.40 19.29
N ILE A 80 -3.48 3.12 18.90
CA ILE A 80 -4.64 2.24 19.04
C ILE A 80 -5.01 2.09 20.52
N GLY A 81 -4.04 1.78 21.39
CA GLY A 81 -4.26 1.67 22.83
C GLY A 81 -4.87 2.94 23.42
N SER A 82 -4.37 4.11 23.03
CA SER A 82 -4.93 5.40 23.47
C SER A 82 -6.37 5.63 22.97
N GLN A 83 -6.74 5.18 21.75
CA GLN A 83 -8.14 5.25 21.31
C GLN A 83 -9.03 4.27 22.10
N GLN A 84 -8.52 3.09 22.46
CA GLN A 84 -9.25 2.10 23.27
C GLN A 84 -9.52 2.64 24.68
N GLU A 85 -8.55 3.31 25.31
CA GLU A 85 -8.74 3.99 26.59
C GLU A 85 -9.84 5.06 26.52
N ARG A 86 -9.84 5.89 25.46
CA ARG A 86 -10.88 6.90 25.24
C ARG A 86 -12.27 6.30 25.06
N ILE A 87 -12.38 5.15 24.39
CA ILE A 87 -13.64 4.40 24.28
C ILE A 87 -14.09 3.92 25.67
N GLN A 88 -13.17 3.36 26.46
CA GLN A 88 -13.48 2.88 27.80
C GLN A 88 -13.95 4.03 28.73
N GLU A 89 -13.31 5.19 28.66
CA GLU A 89 -13.72 6.38 29.40
C GLU A 89 -15.12 6.86 28.99
N ALA A 90 -15.40 6.92 27.68
CA ALA A 90 -16.71 7.32 27.18
C ALA A 90 -17.81 6.30 27.57
N GLN A 91 -17.50 5.01 27.57
CA GLN A 91 -18.41 3.97 28.08
C GLN A 91 -18.68 4.13 29.58
N ASN A 92 -17.66 4.43 30.38
CA ASN A 92 -17.83 4.69 31.81
C ASN A 92 -18.72 5.92 32.06
N GLN A 93 -18.54 6.99 31.27
CA GLN A 93 -19.39 8.17 31.32
C GLN A 93 -20.84 7.83 30.95
N LEU A 94 -21.05 7.05 29.89
CA LEU A 94 -22.39 6.61 29.48
C LEU A 94 -23.09 5.81 30.59
N ASN A 95 -22.36 4.91 31.25
CA ASN A 95 -22.88 4.11 32.35
C ASN A 95 -23.26 4.94 33.59
N LEU A 96 -22.47 5.98 33.91
CA LEU A 96 -22.79 6.93 34.97
C LEU A 96 -24.05 7.72 34.64
N ILE A 97 -24.14 8.24 33.41
CA ILE A 97 -25.31 8.98 32.94
C ILE A 97 -26.57 8.11 33.07
N ASN A 98 -26.52 6.87 32.56
CA ASN A 98 -27.62 5.92 32.62
C ASN A 98 -28.05 5.55 34.07
N ARG A 99 -27.18 5.73 35.06
CA ARG A 99 -27.46 5.44 36.47
C ARG A 99 -28.02 6.63 37.24
N GLU A 100 -27.54 7.84 36.95
CA GLU A 100 -27.76 9.01 37.78
C GLU A 100 -28.89 9.93 37.26
N PHE A 101 -29.33 9.75 36.02
CA PHE A 101 -30.32 10.61 35.38
C PHE A 101 -31.56 9.81 34.93
N LEU A 102 -32.74 10.44 35.06
CA LEU A 102 -34.01 9.92 34.57
C LEU A 102 -34.21 10.38 33.11
N PRO A 103 -34.69 9.50 32.21
CA PRO A 103 -34.83 9.83 30.80
C PRO A 103 -35.76 11.03 30.59
N GLY A 104 -35.22 12.16 30.11
CA GLY A 104 -36.02 13.33 29.75
C GLY A 104 -35.31 14.69 29.69
N ASP A 105 -34.26 14.93 30.48
CA ASP A 105 -33.65 16.27 30.63
C ASP A 105 -32.13 16.27 30.42
N ILE A 106 -31.59 17.10 29.51
CA ILE A 106 -30.14 17.42 29.26
C ILE A 106 -29.22 16.20 28.97
N GLU A 107 -29.66 15.00 29.31
CA GLU A 107 -29.00 13.70 29.30
C GLU A 107 -28.73 13.21 27.88
N SER A 108 -29.62 13.57 26.93
CA SER A 108 -29.44 13.24 25.51
C SER A 108 -28.13 13.83 24.98
N VAL A 109 -27.81 15.10 25.29
CA VAL A 109 -26.61 15.77 24.76
C VAL A 109 -25.33 15.11 25.28
N TYR A 110 -25.31 14.71 26.55
CA TYR A 110 -24.15 14.03 27.14
C TYR A 110 -24.00 12.59 26.64
N ARG A 111 -25.10 11.84 26.47
CA ARG A 111 -25.09 10.51 25.84
C ARG A 111 -24.64 10.59 24.40
N ASP A 112 -25.20 11.50 23.61
CA ASP A 112 -24.88 11.69 22.21
C ASP A 112 -23.39 12.03 22.05
N ARG A 113 -22.86 12.91 22.91
CA ARG A 113 -21.43 13.25 22.90
C ARG A 113 -20.52 12.07 23.23
N ALA A 114 -20.89 11.24 24.22
CA ALA A 114 -20.14 10.03 24.55
C ALA A 114 -20.16 9.01 23.40
N LEU A 115 -21.33 8.81 22.77
CA LEU A 115 -21.49 7.94 21.60
C LEU A 115 -20.70 8.44 20.39
N THR A 116 -20.73 9.75 20.10
CA THR A 116 -19.91 10.35 19.04
C THR A 116 -18.43 10.13 19.32
N ALA A 117 -17.96 10.36 20.55
CA ALA A 117 -16.55 10.16 20.90
C ALA A 117 -16.10 8.70 20.75
N MET A 118 -16.99 7.74 21.06
CA MET A 118 -16.73 6.31 20.83
C MET A 118 -16.65 6.00 19.34
N ASN A 119 -17.62 6.43 18.54
CA ASN A 119 -17.64 6.18 17.09
C ASN A 119 -16.41 6.79 16.40
N ASP A 120 -16.06 8.03 16.72
CA ASP A 120 -14.87 8.70 16.21
C ASP A 120 -13.57 7.94 16.56
N SER A 121 -13.52 7.33 17.74
CA SER A 121 -12.36 6.57 18.19
C SER A 121 -12.30 5.19 17.51
N THR A 122 -13.44 4.53 17.30
CA THR A 122 -13.56 3.29 16.51
C THR A 122 -13.09 3.50 15.07
N ASP A 123 -13.59 4.53 14.40
CA ASP A 123 -13.17 4.87 13.02
C ASP A 123 -11.65 5.11 12.92
N LYS A 124 -11.06 5.72 13.95
CA LYS A 124 -9.61 5.93 14.03
C LYS A 124 -8.85 4.62 14.23
N ILE A 125 -9.36 3.71 15.05
CA ILE A 125 -8.76 2.39 15.25
C ILE A 125 -8.75 1.62 13.92
N ASP A 126 -9.85 1.60 13.19
CA ASP A 126 -9.95 0.87 11.91
C ASP A 126 -8.91 1.37 10.88
N ARG A 127 -8.71 2.69 10.81
CA ARG A 127 -7.68 3.30 9.96
C ARG A 127 -6.27 2.93 10.41
N LEU A 128 -6.01 2.92 11.71
CA LEU A 128 -4.71 2.55 12.27
C LEU A 128 -4.40 1.06 12.07
N GLU A 129 -5.39 0.17 12.18
CA GLU A 129 -5.23 -1.26 11.90
C GLU A 129 -4.97 -1.54 10.42
N THR A 130 -5.58 -0.76 9.52
CA THR A 130 -5.27 -0.79 8.08
C THR A 130 -3.82 -0.40 7.83
N LEU A 131 -3.38 0.75 8.39
CA LEU A 131 -2.01 1.24 8.27
C LEU A 131 -0.98 0.25 8.85
N LYS A 132 -1.29 -0.34 10.02
CA LYS A 132 -0.48 -1.37 10.66
C LYS A 132 -0.30 -2.59 9.76
N SER A 133 -1.37 -3.03 9.12
CA SER A 133 -1.35 -4.18 8.21
C SER A 133 -0.53 -3.91 6.94
N GLU A 134 -0.63 -2.70 6.39
CA GLU A 134 0.17 -2.28 5.24
C GLU A 134 1.66 -2.19 5.58
N LEU A 135 2.02 -1.59 6.72
CA LEU A 135 3.41 -1.52 7.19
C LEU A 135 4.01 -2.91 7.42
N LYS A 136 3.25 -3.84 8.01
CA LYS A 136 3.69 -5.24 8.15
C LYS A 136 3.93 -5.91 6.81
N ARG A 137 3.09 -5.63 5.79
CA ARG A 137 3.30 -6.17 4.43
C ARG A 137 4.57 -5.61 3.81
N LEU A 138 4.83 -4.31 3.98
CA LEU A 138 6.03 -3.65 3.44
C LEU A 138 7.31 -4.12 4.12
N GLN A 139 7.27 -4.44 5.42
CA GLN A 139 8.41 -5.00 6.15
C GLN A 139 8.86 -6.38 5.63
N LEU A 140 7.95 -7.13 4.98
CA LEU A 140 8.21 -8.49 4.47
C LEU A 140 8.68 -8.51 3.01
N LEU A 141 8.77 -7.35 2.34
CA LEU A 141 9.22 -7.20 0.95
C LEU A 141 10.70 -6.84 0.87
#